data_AF-A0A0R2JND7-F1
#
_entry.id   AF-A0A0R2JND7-F1
#
_cell.length_a   1.000
_cell.length_b   1.000
_cell.length_c   1.000
_cell.angle_alpha   90.00
_cell.angle_beta   90.00
_cell.angle_gamma   90.00
#
_symmetry.space_group_name_H-M   'P 1'
#
loop_
_entity.id
_entity.type
_entity.pdbx_description
1 polymer ?
#
loop_
_entity_poly.entity_id
_entity_poly.type
_entity_poly.pdbx_seq_one_letter_code
_entity_poly.pdbx_strand_id
1 'polypeptide(L)'
;MFTLKTPVTKENHKDYKFMEYQMDEIADGIWAMPVYMTENDDFTLFFVVTKIKTGETVMAFSEGILGTKGDFNLSQPMNTGTGLNLLTKHDKERAENVLHFLNQIAKAGEGNWRIVEE
;
A
#
# COMPACT_ATOMS: atom_id res chain seq x y z
N MET A 1 3.08 10.83 -4.53
CA MET A 1 3.58 9.44 -4.61
C MET A 1 4.53 9.12 -3.49
N PHE A 2 4.35 7.98 -2.82
CA PHE A 2 5.31 7.52 -1.83
C PHE A 2 6.31 6.57 -2.48
N THR A 3 7.60 6.83 -2.30
CA THR A 3 8.69 6.03 -2.87
C THR A 3 9.53 5.41 -1.77
N LEU A 4 9.95 4.17 -1.95
CA LEU A 4 10.91 3.50 -1.08
C LEU A 4 12.32 3.65 -1.64
N LYS A 5 13.30 3.78 -0.74
CA LYS A 5 14.71 3.90 -1.06
C LYS A 5 15.28 2.58 -1.59
N THR A 6 14.80 1.47 -1.05
CA THR A 6 15.18 0.11 -1.44
C THR A 6 13.95 -0.69 -1.84
N PRO A 7 14.07 -1.64 -2.78
CA PRO A 7 12.99 -2.56 -3.11
C PRO A 7 12.58 -3.42 -1.91
N VAL A 8 11.32 -3.85 -1.90
CA VAL A 8 10.87 -4.92 -1.02
C VAL A 8 11.31 -6.27 -1.59
N THR A 9 11.84 -7.13 -0.75
CA THR A 9 12.39 -8.46 -1.07
C THR A 9 11.98 -9.47 -0.01
N LYS A 10 12.21 -10.76 -0.28
CA LYS A 10 11.99 -11.85 0.69
C LYS A 10 12.79 -11.71 1.98
N GLU A 11 13.84 -10.89 1.99
CA GLU A 11 14.69 -10.66 3.16
C GLU A 11 14.12 -9.55 4.06
N ASN A 12 13.54 -8.49 3.47
CA ASN A 12 13.11 -7.29 4.19
C ASN A 12 11.58 -7.08 4.22
N HIS A 13 10.77 -7.93 3.57
CA HIS A 13 9.32 -7.73 3.50
C HIS A 13 8.63 -7.65 4.87
N LYS A 14 9.22 -8.28 5.89
CA LYS A 14 8.75 -8.27 7.28
C LYS A 14 9.07 -6.98 8.04
N ASP A 15 9.90 -6.11 7.47
CA ASP A 15 10.21 -4.81 8.04
C ASP A 15 9.06 -3.81 7.76
N TYR A 16 8.27 -4.05 6.70
CA TYR A 16 7.14 -3.22 6.28
C TYR A 16 5.79 -3.69 6.85
N LYS A 17 5.75 -4.11 8.12
CA LYS A 17 4.52 -4.57 8.77
C LYS A 17 3.60 -3.42 9.15
N PHE A 18 2.32 -3.60 8.86
CA PHE A 18 1.27 -2.69 9.31
C PHE A 18 0.28 -3.48 10.17
N MET A 19 0.29 -3.19 11.48
CA MET A 19 -0.52 -3.90 12.47
C MET A 19 -0.20 -5.42 12.43
N GLU A 20 -1.20 -6.27 12.26
CA GLU A 20 -1.03 -7.72 12.11
C GLU A 20 -0.58 -8.16 10.70
N TYR A 21 -0.63 -7.25 9.71
CA TYR A 21 -0.33 -7.57 8.32
C TYR A 21 1.15 -7.40 7.98
N GLN A 22 1.59 -8.21 7.02
CA GLN A 22 2.92 -8.15 6.43
C GLN A 22 2.80 -8.08 4.92
N MET A 23 3.86 -7.64 4.25
CA MET A 23 3.95 -7.71 2.80
C MET A 23 4.07 -9.16 2.34
N ASP A 24 3.21 -9.56 1.41
CA ASP A 24 3.28 -10.84 0.71
C ASP A 24 3.52 -10.60 -0.79
N GLU A 25 4.34 -11.46 -1.39
CA GLU A 25 4.64 -11.38 -2.83
C GLU A 25 3.49 -12.02 -3.61
N ILE A 26 2.75 -11.21 -4.37
CA ILE A 26 1.58 -11.66 -5.14
C ILE A 26 1.90 -11.94 -6.61
N ALA A 27 3.01 -11.40 -7.09
CA ALA A 27 3.62 -11.67 -8.39
C ALA A 27 5.11 -11.27 -8.32
N ASP A 28 5.91 -11.66 -9.31
CA ASP A 28 7.34 -11.36 -9.35
C ASP A 28 7.62 -9.85 -9.19
N GLY A 29 8.24 -9.46 -8.07
CA GLY A 29 8.54 -8.07 -7.75
C GLY A 29 7.33 -7.18 -7.45
N ILE A 30 6.16 -7.78 -7.17
CA ILE A 30 4.95 -7.09 -6.74
C ILE A 30 4.55 -7.62 -5.36
N TRP A 31 4.58 -6.72 -4.39
CA TRP A 31 4.25 -7.01 -3.00
C TRP A 31 2.96 -6.32 -2.63
N ALA A 32 2.12 -6.98 -1.85
CA ALA A 32 0.89 -6.39 -1.35
C ALA A 32 0.68 -6.68 0.13
N MET A 33 -0.02 -5.78 0.81
CA MET A 33 -0.40 -5.91 2.21
C MET A 33 -1.74 -5.22 2.45
N PRO A 34 -2.69 -5.83 3.19
CA PRO A 34 -3.91 -5.16 3.60
C PRO A 34 -3.62 -3.94 4.49
N VAL A 35 -4.32 -2.83 4.24
CA VAL A 35 -4.37 -1.66 5.14
C VAL A 35 -5.75 -1.46 5.74
N TYR A 36 -6.78 -1.97 5.08
CA TYR A 36 -8.14 -2.03 5.59
C TYR A 36 -8.85 -3.24 4.97
N MET A 37 -9.32 -4.15 5.82
CA MET A 37 -10.13 -5.29 5.43
C MET A 37 -10.91 -5.71 6.67
N THR A 38 -12.23 -5.73 6.60
CA THR A 38 -13.09 -6.13 7.72
C THR A 38 -14.11 -7.14 7.23
N GLU A 39 -14.60 -8.01 8.12
CA GLU A 39 -15.54 -9.08 7.75
C GLU A 39 -16.91 -8.56 7.27
N ASN A 40 -17.26 -7.31 7.59
CA ASN A 40 -18.58 -6.71 7.34
C ASN A 40 -18.51 -5.50 6.40
N ASP A 41 -17.43 -5.34 5.63
CA ASP A 41 -17.27 -4.26 4.66
C ASP A 41 -16.69 -4.82 3.35
N ASP A 42 -17.37 -4.55 2.25
CA ASP A 42 -16.90 -4.92 0.91
C ASP A 42 -15.73 -4.03 0.47
N PHE A 43 -15.58 -2.85 1.11
CA PHE A 43 -14.42 -2.00 0.90
C PHE A 43 -13.19 -2.65 1.51
N THR A 44 -12.21 -2.96 0.66
CA THR A 44 -10.90 -3.42 1.08
C THR A 44 -9.84 -2.59 0.39
N LEU A 45 -8.78 -2.25 1.13
CA LEU A 45 -7.71 -1.40 0.66
C LEU A 45 -6.37 -2.04 1.02
N PHE A 46 -5.46 -2.00 0.06
CA PHE A 46 -4.15 -2.63 0.13
C PHE A 46 -3.07 -1.59 -0.18
N PHE A 47 -1.90 -1.75 0.43
CA PHE A 47 -0.67 -1.26 -0.16
C PHE A 47 -0.21 -2.24 -1.23
N VAL A 48 0.27 -1.68 -2.34
CA VAL A 48 0.98 -2.40 -3.41
C VAL A 48 2.32 -1.73 -3.61
N VAL A 49 3.39 -2.54 -3.58
CA VAL A 49 4.76 -2.09 -3.77
C VAL A 49 5.35 -2.74 -5.01
N THR A 50 5.85 -1.91 -5.92
CA THR A 50 6.52 -2.39 -7.15
C THR A 50 7.51 -1.36 -7.68
N LYS A 51 8.42 -1.81 -8.54
CA LYS A 51 9.38 -0.95 -9.23
C LYS A 51 8.76 -0.42 -10.52
N ILE A 52 8.71 0.90 -10.67
CA ILE A 52 8.21 1.56 -11.89
C ILE A 52 9.32 1.72 -12.94
N LYS A 53 8.93 2.07 -14.18
CA LYS A 53 9.85 2.19 -15.33
C LYS A 53 11.01 3.16 -15.10
N THR A 54 10.79 4.21 -14.32
CA THR A 54 11.80 5.22 -13.97
C THR A 54 12.81 4.71 -12.92
N GLY A 55 12.60 3.51 -12.38
CA GLY A 55 13.53 2.80 -11.51
C GLY A 55 13.21 2.92 -10.02
N GLU A 56 12.31 3.81 -9.61
CA GLU A 56 11.86 3.91 -8.23
C GLU A 56 10.99 2.74 -7.80
N THR A 57 11.11 2.38 -6.52
CA THR A 57 10.12 1.52 -5.87
C THR A 57 9.02 2.40 -5.31
N VAL A 58 7.78 2.16 -5.73
CA VAL A 58 6.61 2.94 -5.33
C VAL A 58 5.74 2.10 -4.42
N MET A 59 5.28 2.70 -3.33
CA MET A 59 4.19 2.19 -2.51
C MET A 59 2.93 2.98 -2.85
N ALA A 60 1.93 2.29 -3.38
CA ALA A 60 0.66 2.85 -3.82
C ALA A 60 -0.50 2.14 -3.12
N PHE A 61 -1.66 2.78 -3.08
CA PHE A 61 -2.88 2.13 -2.61
C PHE A 61 -3.57 1.39 -3.76
N SER A 62 -4.29 0.31 -3.48
CA SER A 62 -5.16 -0.36 -4.43
C SER A 62 -6.37 -0.93 -3.70
N GLU A 63 -7.55 -0.83 -4.30
CA GLU A 63 -8.76 -1.42 -3.75
C GLU A 63 -8.81 -2.92 -4.10
N GLY A 64 -9.22 -3.74 -3.14
CA GLY A 64 -9.51 -5.14 -3.41
C GLY A 64 -10.87 -5.30 -4.07
N ILE A 65 -10.90 -6.04 -5.18
CA ILE A 65 -12.09 -6.32 -5.97
C ILE A 65 -12.33 -7.83 -5.92
N LEU A 66 -13.39 -8.23 -5.23
CA LEU A 66 -13.90 -9.61 -5.27
C LEU A 66 -14.57 -9.85 -6.63
N GLY A 67 -13.92 -10.67 -7.46
CA GLY A 67 -14.43 -11.11 -8.74
C GLY A 67 -15.62 -12.07 -8.59
N THR A 68 -16.43 -12.16 -9.64
CA THR A 68 -17.67 -12.98 -9.66
C THR A 68 -17.45 -14.49 -9.50
N LYS A 69 -16.21 -14.97 -9.57
CA LYS A 69 -15.82 -16.38 -9.38
C LYS A 69 -15.05 -16.63 -8.08
N GLY A 70 -15.02 -15.66 -7.16
CA GLY A 70 -14.19 -15.72 -5.96
C GLY A 70 -12.72 -15.34 -6.20
N ASP A 71 -12.39 -14.82 -7.38
CA ASP A 71 -11.05 -14.33 -7.71
C ASP A 71 -10.82 -12.97 -7.03
N PHE A 72 -9.83 -12.88 -6.16
CA PHE A 72 -9.43 -11.60 -5.56
C PHE A 72 -8.51 -10.84 -6.53
N ASN A 73 -8.92 -9.63 -6.91
CA ASN A 73 -8.18 -8.74 -7.80
C ASN A 73 -7.84 -7.44 -7.09
N LEU A 74 -6.83 -6.74 -7.60
CA LEU A 74 -6.46 -5.41 -7.15
C LEU A 74 -6.80 -4.40 -8.24
N SER A 75 -7.37 -3.26 -7.86
CA SER A 75 -7.65 -2.15 -8.76
C SER A 75 -6.36 -1.48 -9.24
N GLN A 76 -6.48 -0.53 -10.17
CA GLN A 76 -5.32 0.24 -10.61
C GLN A 76 -4.67 0.97 -9.42
N PRO A 77 -3.34 0.90 -9.26
CA PRO A 77 -2.67 1.54 -8.14
C PRO A 77 -2.87 3.06 -8.12
N MET A 78 -3.36 3.56 -6.99
CA MET A 78 -3.46 4.96 -6.63
C MET A 78 -2.11 5.42 -6.07
N ASN A 79 -1.32 6.09 -6.90
CA ASN A 79 0.02 6.58 -6.57
C ASN A 79 0.01 7.95 -5.86
N THR A 80 -1.14 8.48 -5.46
CA THR A 80 -1.29 9.74 -4.72
C THR A 80 -1.99 9.51 -3.37
N GLY A 81 -2.25 10.60 -2.63
CA GLY A 81 -3.02 10.53 -1.38
C GLY A 81 -4.49 10.10 -1.55
N THR A 82 -4.96 9.81 -2.77
CA THR A 82 -6.34 9.38 -3.02
C THR A 82 -6.75 8.18 -2.18
N GLY A 83 -5.90 7.15 -2.05
CA GLY A 83 -6.22 5.98 -1.22
C GLY A 83 -6.39 6.34 0.26
N LEU A 84 -5.54 7.24 0.78
CA LEU A 84 -5.67 7.75 2.16
C LEU A 84 -6.95 8.58 2.35
N ASN A 85 -7.33 9.38 1.35
CA ASN A 85 -8.57 10.15 1.36
C ASN A 85 -9.80 9.25 1.32
N LEU A 86 -9.77 8.17 0.55
CA LEU A 86 -10.83 7.15 0.54
C LEU A 86 -10.92 6.49 1.92
N LEU A 87 -9.81 5.99 2.45
CA LEU A 87 -9.78 5.38 3.77
C LEU A 87 -10.30 6.32 4.86
N THR A 88 -9.96 7.61 4.82
CA THR A 88 -10.43 8.61 5.79
C THR A 88 -11.97 8.72 5.83
N LYS A 89 -12.65 8.50 4.70
CA LYS A 89 -14.11 8.53 4.63
C LYS A 89 -14.75 7.26 5.20
N HIS A 90 -14.07 6.12 5.14
CA HIS A 90 -14.54 4.84 5.66
C HIS A 90 -14.19 4.67 7.14
N ASP A 91 -12.91 4.87 7.48
CA ASP A 91 -12.36 4.74 8.83
C ASP A 91 -11.23 5.75 9.03
N LYS A 92 -11.57 6.85 9.71
CA LYS A 92 -10.63 7.93 10.01
C LYS A 92 -9.48 7.47 10.91
N GLU A 93 -9.75 6.62 11.89
CA GLU A 93 -8.71 6.12 12.80
C GLU A 93 -7.73 5.22 12.05
N ARG A 94 -8.22 4.34 11.17
CA ARG A 94 -7.36 3.54 10.30
C ARG A 94 -6.53 4.43 9.37
N ALA A 95 -7.11 5.49 8.81
CA ALA A 95 -6.38 6.43 7.97
C ALA A 95 -5.24 7.13 8.74
N GLU A 96 -5.49 7.54 9.99
CA GLU A 96 -4.47 8.14 10.86
C GLU A 96 -3.32 7.14 11.14
N ASN A 97 -3.64 5.87 11.40
CA ASN A 97 -2.64 4.81 11.58
C ASN A 97 -1.82 4.56 10.31
N VAL A 98 -2.46 4.54 9.14
CA VAL A 98 -1.77 4.40 7.84
C VAL A 98 -0.83 5.58 7.59
N LEU A 99 -1.29 6.80 7.86
CA LEU A 99 -0.45 8.00 7.74
C LEU A 99 0.73 7.96 8.71
N HIS A 100 0.51 7.51 9.95
CA HIS A 100 1.57 7.33 10.93
C HIS A 100 2.63 6.34 10.45
N PHE A 101 2.21 5.19 9.91
CA PHE A 101 3.10 4.18 9.34
C PHE A 101 3.98 4.73 8.21
N LEU A 102 3.38 5.42 7.23
CA LEU A 102 4.13 6.07 6.14
C LEU A 102 5.13 7.11 6.67
N ASN A 103 4.73 7.86 7.71
CA ASN A 103 5.62 8.83 8.36
C ASN A 103 6.77 8.18 9.12
N GLN A 104 6.58 6.99 9.70
CA GLN A 104 7.66 6.24 10.36
C GLN A 104 8.71 5.77 9.33
N ILE A 105 8.27 5.21 8.20
CA ILE A 105 9.16 4.83 7.09
C ILE A 105 9.95 6.06 6.60
N ALA A 106 9.27 7.21 6.46
CA ALA A 106 9.93 8.43 6.03
C ALA A 106 10.95 8.94 7.05
N LYS A 107 10.61 8.93 8.33
CA LYS A 107 11.53 9.33 9.42
C LYS A 107 12.75 8.41 9.55
N ALA A 108 12.60 7.13 9.22
CA ALA A 108 13.71 6.17 9.15
C ALA A 108 14.62 6.39 7.93
N GLY A 109 14.25 7.28 6.99
CA GLY A 109 14.99 7.51 5.76
C GLY A 109 14.85 6.38 4.73
N GLU A 110 13.83 5.54 4.90
CA GLU A 110 13.54 4.38 4.05
C GLU A 110 12.55 4.69 2.93
N GLY A 111 11.82 5.80 3.03
CA GLY A 111 10.90 6.24 1.99
C GLY A 111 10.64 7.74 2.03
N ASN A 112 10.05 8.28 0.97
CA ASN A 112 9.77 9.70 0.86
C ASN A 112 8.52 9.97 0.02
N TRP A 113 7.78 11.00 0.42
CA TRP A 113 6.75 11.60 -0.42
C TRP A 113 7.38 12.43 -1.53
N ARG A 114 6.92 12.19 -2.76
CA ARG A 114 7.25 12.97 -3.95
C ARG A 114 5.98 13.57 -4.54
N ILE A 115 6.10 14.80 -5.01
CA ILE A 115 5.08 15.43 -5.84
C ILE A 115 5.04 14.68 -7.18
N VAL A 116 3.85 14.43 -7.69
CA VAL A 116 3.64 13.90 -9.03
C VAL A 116 3.18 15.08 -9.85
N GLU A 117 3.94 15.43 -10.89
CA GLU A 117 3.48 16.40 -11.90
C GLU A 117 2.52 15.66 -12.85
N GLU A 118 1.36 16.26 -13.13
CA GLU A 118 0.36 15.74 -14.09
C GLU A 118 0.81 15.93 -15.53
#